data_AF-W2LLD6-F1
#
_entry.id   AF-W2LLD6-F1
#
_cell.length_a   1.000
_cell.length_b   1.000
_cell.length_c   1.000
_cell.angle_alpha   90.00
_cell.angle_beta   90.00
_cell.angle_gamma   90.00
#
_symmetry.space_group_name_H-M   'P 1'
#
loop_
_entity.id
_entity.type
_entity.pdbx_description
1 polymer ?
#
loop_
_entity_poly.entity_id
_entity_poly.type
_entity_poly.pdbx_seq_one_letter_code
_entity_poly.pdbx_strand_id
1 'polypeptide(L)'
;MVAVRYEKEMGLEEKAILLAERLAALDQVKEWKHAVKMELTQQQYSVDQVQSLQTLDNPLMYCLLEKMGLLGLIKRTVIDLHCEAMQSATAASKKQLRCSPNDGLLLPGVRMADGCSLDVVRAARDNWEKITSDEMLRVASELGRPLIAPKATVETPDRDDGQTATLEEESMKSPKLSKKLNARFLYDGIDLLRSLQAIEPPNRTREPMELSPSTWGSIQFELYSPPFPEYRRLFPELAPGYGQIGLDELFPAQRSAFIAEKNRVGDLVLAHQSVSMARQYSKTGCPVSLRPQIWRQALSVPVTAQDRSYFEHLQKHAAQWAYLTDDMYLLDLQQTIDSCDYFAFQDHLESVLMAFTRDTYVKAHALQVNGTVTCSLSGAGLPQTADLQPDDATPDVTECRVPPNGVLPFSGLVMYMAPLAYLYADPVEIYYVFREMYTRYWSKLNAIRTERGTIFPLCKLFEDLVARSSPAVVFHLRNIGITPLDIAFSWIQSAFSGVLDIDQVLLLWDRVIGYDSLELVAVFAAALFNFRADELECVSTREEVDDLFAELIDIPVVTLLQNYLFELP
;
A
#
# COMPACT_ATOMS: atom_id res chain seq x y z
N MET A 1 18.94 20.73 27.01
CA MET A 1 17.49 20.97 26.93
C MET A 1 16.79 19.72 27.44
N VAL A 2 15.94 19.81 28.47
CA VAL A 2 15.28 18.62 29.06
C VAL A 2 14.21 18.13 28.07
N ALA A 3 14.23 16.83 27.74
CA ALA A 3 13.30 16.23 26.77
C ALA A 3 11.83 16.43 27.20
N VAL A 4 10.97 16.82 26.24
CA VAL A 4 9.53 16.98 26.47
C VAL A 4 8.91 15.60 26.64
N ARG A 5 8.13 15.40 27.71
CA ARG A 5 7.46 14.13 28.03
C ARG A 5 6.03 14.41 28.43
N TYR A 6 5.09 13.72 27.78
CA TYR A 6 3.74 13.63 28.29
C TYR A 6 3.69 12.65 29.46
N GLU A 7 3.07 13.08 30.55
CA GLU A 7 2.71 12.15 31.63
C GLU A 7 1.48 11.33 31.21
N LYS A 8 1.35 10.13 31.79
CA LYS A 8 0.53 9.03 31.27
C LYS A 8 -0.98 9.33 31.19
N GLU A 9 -1.44 10.44 31.75
CA GLU A 9 -2.86 10.83 31.83
C GLU A 9 -3.10 12.33 31.60
N MET A 10 -2.25 13.02 30.83
CA MET A 10 -2.46 14.45 30.57
C MET A 10 -3.66 14.75 29.64
N GLY A 11 -4.54 15.65 30.09
CA GLY A 11 -5.66 16.17 29.30
C GLY A 11 -5.21 17.08 28.14
N LEU A 12 -6.11 17.39 27.20
CA LEU A 12 -5.80 18.26 26.05
C LEU A 12 -5.35 19.67 26.47
N GLU A 13 -5.98 20.23 27.51
CA GLU A 13 -5.67 21.56 28.01
C GLU A 13 -4.31 21.63 28.70
N GLU A 14 -3.96 20.61 29.49
CA GLU A 14 -2.65 20.49 30.13
C GLU A 14 -1.51 20.30 29.10
N LYS A 15 -1.78 19.52 28.04
CA LYS A 15 -0.85 19.37 26.91
C LYS A 15 -0.64 20.69 26.18
N ALA A 16 -1.69 21.48 25.99
CA ALA A 16 -1.61 22.79 25.36
C ALA A 16 -0.77 23.77 26.20
N ILE A 17 -0.97 23.79 27.53
CA ILE A 17 -0.19 24.62 28.46
C ILE A 17 1.29 24.21 28.41
N LEU A 18 1.60 22.92 28.49
CA LEU A 18 2.98 22.42 28.43
C LEU A 18 3.67 22.81 27.12
N LEU A 19 2.98 22.65 25.98
CA LEU A 19 3.51 23.03 24.67
C LEU A 19 3.71 24.54 24.57
N ALA A 20 2.79 25.35 25.11
CA ALA A 20 2.91 26.81 25.12
C ALA A 20 4.11 27.30 25.95
N GLU A 21 4.34 26.73 27.13
CA GLU A 21 5.50 27.03 27.97
C GLU A 21 6.81 26.66 27.27
N ARG A 22 6.84 25.52 26.56
CA ARG A 22 8.02 25.06 25.82
C ARG A 22 8.30 25.90 24.59
N LEU A 23 7.26 26.25 23.84
CA LEU A 23 7.35 27.18 22.72
C LEU A 23 7.95 28.51 23.21
N ALA A 24 7.44 29.07 24.32
CA ALA A 24 7.93 30.32 24.88
C ALA A 24 9.41 30.28 25.34
N ALA A 25 9.93 29.09 25.65
CA ALA A 25 11.32 28.88 26.04
C ALA A 25 12.31 28.73 24.87
N LEU A 26 11.83 28.60 23.62
CA LEU A 26 12.69 28.50 22.44
C LEU A 26 13.33 29.85 22.11
N ASP A 27 14.63 29.85 21.77
CA ASP A 27 15.33 31.06 21.35
C ASP A 27 14.76 31.65 20.05
N GLN A 28 14.22 30.80 19.17
CA GLN A 28 13.51 31.22 17.95
C GLN A 28 12.30 32.12 18.22
N VAL A 29 11.62 31.98 19.37
CA VAL A 29 10.51 32.86 19.73
C VAL A 29 10.99 34.29 20.04
N LYS A 30 12.23 34.46 20.52
CA LYS A 30 12.83 35.79 20.70
C LYS A 30 13.08 36.46 19.35
N GLU A 31 13.53 35.69 18.36
CA GLU A 31 13.74 36.15 16.99
C GLU A 31 12.42 36.54 16.33
N TRP A 32 11.38 35.70 16.43
CA TRP A 32 10.05 36.03 15.90
C TRP A 32 9.44 37.26 16.58
N LYS A 33 9.60 37.40 17.90
CA LYS A 33 9.18 38.59 18.65
C LYS A 33 9.93 39.84 18.20
N HIS A 34 11.22 39.73 17.88
CA HIS A 34 12.00 40.84 17.34
C HIS A 34 11.55 41.20 15.92
N ALA A 35 11.33 40.21 15.05
CA ALA A 35 10.83 40.42 13.69
C ALA A 35 9.47 41.12 13.68
N VAL A 36 8.52 40.68 14.52
CA VAL A 36 7.20 41.33 14.66
C VAL A 36 7.35 42.77 15.16
N LYS A 37 8.24 43.03 16.13
CA LYS A 37 8.51 44.41 16.60
C LYS A 37 9.08 45.30 15.49
N MET A 38 9.99 44.78 14.67
CA MET A 38 10.57 45.54 13.56
C MET A 38 9.53 45.83 12.47
N GLU A 39 8.67 44.87 12.14
CA GLU A 39 7.56 45.07 11.19
C GLU A 39 6.59 46.16 11.68
N LEU A 40 6.25 46.17 12.97
CA LEU A 40 5.36 47.17 13.58
C LEU A 40 5.97 48.58 13.68
N THR A 41 7.27 48.75 13.46
CA THR A 41 7.91 50.08 13.39
C THR A 41 7.85 50.72 12.00
N GLN A 42 7.33 50.01 10.99
CA GLN A 42 7.16 50.56 9.64
C GLN A 42 6.01 51.60 9.61
N GLN A 43 6.15 52.62 8.75
CA GLN A 43 5.21 53.77 8.62
C GLN A 43 3.76 53.39 8.25
N GLN A 44 3.50 52.11 7.94
CA GLN A 44 2.19 51.61 7.52
C GLN A 44 1.22 51.34 8.68
N TYR A 45 1.71 51.33 9.93
CA TYR A 45 0.89 51.06 11.12
C TYR A 45 0.70 52.33 11.96
N SER A 46 -0.56 52.68 12.30
CA SER A 46 -0.83 53.84 13.15
C SER A 46 -0.50 53.55 14.62
N VAL A 47 -0.20 54.60 15.41
CA VAL A 47 0.11 54.46 16.85
C VAL A 47 -1.04 53.76 17.61
N ASP A 48 -2.29 54.04 17.24
CA ASP A 48 -3.49 53.42 17.82
C ASP A 48 -3.60 51.93 17.46
N GLN A 49 -3.22 51.54 16.23
CA GLN A 49 -3.19 50.14 15.82
C GLN A 49 -2.14 49.36 16.61
N VAL A 50 -0.93 49.92 16.80
CA VAL A 50 0.14 49.27 17.56
C VAL A 50 -0.22 49.13 19.04
N GLN A 51 -0.92 50.11 19.63
CA GLN A 51 -1.43 50.02 21.01
C GLN A 51 -2.51 48.95 21.16
N SER A 52 -3.37 48.77 20.16
CA SER A 52 -4.44 47.75 20.16
C SER A 52 -3.92 46.31 20.14
N LEU A 53 -2.66 46.07 19.76
CA LEU A 53 -2.05 44.72 19.70
C LEU A 53 -1.59 44.21 21.09
N GLN A 54 -1.76 45.01 22.15
CA GLN A 54 -1.45 44.59 23.52
C GLN A 54 -2.54 43.71 24.15
N THR A 55 -3.71 43.59 23.50
CA THR A 55 -4.80 42.71 23.93
C THR A 55 -4.77 41.39 23.15
N LEU A 56 -4.94 40.27 23.87
CA LEU A 56 -4.67 38.91 23.37
C LEU A 56 -5.59 38.48 22.20
N ASP A 57 -6.76 39.10 22.07
CA ASP A 57 -7.81 38.73 21.11
C ASP A 57 -7.93 39.71 19.93
N ASN A 58 -6.81 40.27 19.45
CA ASN A 58 -6.84 41.19 18.31
C ASN A 58 -6.66 40.44 16.98
N PRO A 59 -7.68 40.39 16.09
CA PRO A 59 -7.60 39.70 14.79
C PRO A 59 -6.49 40.25 13.87
N LEU A 60 -6.01 41.47 14.13
CA LEU A 60 -4.88 42.06 13.42
C LEU A 60 -3.56 41.32 13.67
N MET A 61 -3.37 40.71 14.85
CA MET A 61 -2.16 39.90 15.13
C MET A 61 -2.12 38.64 14.27
N TYR A 62 -3.26 37.98 14.07
CA TYR A 62 -3.34 36.78 13.23
C TYR A 62 -2.99 37.10 11.79
N CYS A 63 -3.61 38.14 11.21
CA CYS A 63 -3.33 38.59 9.85
C CYS A 63 -1.86 39.03 9.66
N LEU A 64 -1.27 39.69 10.67
CA LEU A 64 0.14 40.10 10.65
C LEU A 64 1.07 38.88 10.64
N LEU A 65 0.84 37.91 11.52
CA LEU A 65 1.63 36.68 11.58
C LEU A 65 1.49 35.82 10.32
N GLU A 66 0.31 35.82 9.70
CA GLU A 66 0.04 35.14 8.44
C GLU A 66 0.77 35.81 7.27
N LYS A 67 0.71 37.15 7.16
CA LYS A 67 1.45 37.93 6.15
C LYS A 67 2.97 37.73 6.26
N MET A 68 3.49 37.63 7.49
CA MET A 68 4.91 37.40 7.75
C MET A 68 5.32 35.92 7.60
N GLY A 69 4.39 35.00 7.34
CA GLY A 69 4.65 33.55 7.29
C GLY A 69 4.98 32.91 8.64
N LEU A 70 4.99 33.70 9.72
CA LEU A 70 5.30 33.26 11.08
C LEU A 70 4.21 32.33 11.64
N LEU A 71 2.95 32.49 11.22
CA LEU A 71 1.85 31.63 11.65
C LEU A 71 2.08 30.16 11.26
N GLY A 72 2.58 29.91 10.04
CA GLY A 72 2.92 28.56 9.57
C GLY A 72 4.11 27.96 10.32
N LEU A 73 5.12 28.79 10.62
CA LEU A 73 6.29 28.38 11.40
C LEU A 73 5.92 28.01 12.83
N ILE A 74 5.12 28.84 13.52
CA ILE A 74 4.63 28.57 14.88
C ILE A 74 3.82 27.27 14.91
N LYS A 75 2.90 27.05 13.95
CA LYS A 75 2.12 25.81 13.86
C LYS A 75 3.01 24.59 13.69
N ARG A 76 4.03 24.66 12.82
CA ARG A 76 4.97 23.56 12.58
C ARG A 76 5.81 23.27 13.83
N THR A 77 6.36 24.28 14.49
CA THR A 77 7.15 24.11 15.72
C THR A 77 6.32 23.52 16.87
N VAL A 78 5.04 23.89 17.00
CA VAL A 78 4.15 23.28 17.99
C VAL A 78 3.88 21.80 17.67
N ILE A 79 3.72 21.45 16.39
CA ILE A 79 3.57 20.06 15.95
C ILE A 79 4.85 19.27 16.23
N ASP A 80 6.03 19.84 15.96
CA ASP A 80 7.31 19.18 16.23
C ASP A 80 7.51 18.92 17.72
N LEU A 81 7.23 19.92 18.58
CA LEU A 81 7.26 19.76 20.04
C LEU A 81 6.26 18.70 20.54
N HIS A 82 5.08 18.61 19.91
CA HIS A 82 4.10 17.57 20.21
C HIS A 82 4.59 16.18 19.80
N CYS A 83 5.19 16.06 18.62
CA CYS A 83 5.77 14.81 18.12
C CYS A 83 6.92 14.33 19.00
N GLU A 84 7.83 15.22 19.42
CA GLU A 84 8.89 14.89 20.38
C GLU A 84 8.35 14.40 21.72
N ALA A 85 7.29 15.06 22.22
CA ALA A 85 6.61 14.66 23.46
C ALA A 85 5.91 13.28 23.36
N MET A 86 5.44 12.91 22.16
CA MET A 86 4.87 11.58 21.89
C MET A 86 5.93 10.48 21.69
N GLN A 87 7.07 10.80 21.06
CA GLN A 87 8.16 9.86 20.86
C GLN A 87 8.80 9.41 22.18
N SER A 88 8.85 10.30 23.17
CA SER A 88 9.32 9.94 24.52
C SER A 88 8.33 9.05 25.30
N ALA A 89 7.02 9.17 25.03
CA ALA A 89 5.99 8.30 25.60
C ALA A 89 5.97 6.89 24.96
N THR A 90 6.20 6.80 23.65
CA THR A 90 6.28 5.51 22.93
C THR A 90 7.52 4.70 23.29
N ALA A 91 8.66 5.34 23.58
CA ALA A 91 9.87 4.66 24.08
C ALA A 91 9.67 4.07 25.49
N ALA A 92 8.87 4.71 26.36
CA ALA A 92 8.50 4.18 27.67
C ALA A 92 7.44 3.05 27.57
N SER A 93 6.55 3.12 26.59
CA SER A 93 5.48 2.12 26.35
C SER A 93 6.01 0.76 25.85
N LYS A 94 7.18 0.72 25.17
CA LYS A 94 7.83 -0.52 24.72
C LYS A 94 8.21 -1.49 25.86
N LYS A 95 8.31 -1.03 27.11
CA LYS A 95 8.55 -1.91 28.28
C LYS A 95 7.28 -2.55 28.87
N GLN A 96 6.10 -2.12 28.42
CA GLN A 96 4.83 -2.52 29.05
C GLN A 96 3.84 -3.19 28.08
N LEU A 97 4.21 -3.37 26.81
CA LEU A 97 3.38 -4.01 25.79
C LEU A 97 3.45 -5.56 25.85
N ARG A 98 3.06 -6.14 26.99
CA ARG A 98 2.39 -7.44 27.01
C ARG A 98 0.95 -7.16 27.48
N CYS A 99 -0.02 -7.40 26.60
CA CYS A 99 -1.48 -7.22 26.72
C CYS A 99 -2.07 -5.80 26.48
N SER A 100 -2.61 -5.57 25.27
CA SER A 100 -4.03 -5.23 24.99
C SER A 100 -4.20 -4.61 23.59
N PRO A 101 -5.26 -4.91 22.82
CA PRO A 101 -5.50 -4.43 21.45
C PRO A 101 -6.28 -3.11 21.43
N ASN A 102 -6.02 -2.25 20.45
CA ASN A 102 -6.92 -1.18 20.05
C ASN A 102 -7.43 -1.53 18.65
N ASP A 103 -8.58 -2.20 18.61
CA ASP A 103 -9.27 -2.58 17.38
C ASP A 103 -10.05 -1.40 16.80
N GLY A 104 -10.16 -1.40 15.46
CA GLY A 104 -10.79 -0.35 14.66
C GLY A 104 -12.18 0.04 15.16
N LEU A 105 -12.43 1.35 15.14
CA LEU A 105 -13.68 1.97 15.59
C LEU A 105 -14.88 1.41 14.82
N LEU A 106 -15.60 0.48 15.45
CA LEU A 106 -16.97 0.11 15.12
C LEU A 106 -17.92 1.25 15.52
N LEU A 107 -19.07 1.33 14.84
CA LEU A 107 -20.07 2.40 15.02
C LEU A 107 -20.37 2.67 16.52
N PRO A 108 -20.38 3.94 16.97
CA PRO A 108 -20.73 4.26 18.35
C PRO A 108 -22.23 4.05 18.57
N GLY A 109 -22.60 2.87 19.09
CA GLY A 109 -23.99 2.55 19.43
C GLY A 109 -24.29 1.10 19.78
N VAL A 110 -23.48 0.14 19.34
CA VAL A 110 -23.73 -1.29 19.62
C VAL A 110 -23.12 -1.66 20.97
N ARG A 111 -23.95 -1.74 22.02
CA ARG A 111 -23.57 -2.37 23.28
C ARG A 111 -23.29 -3.85 23.02
N MET A 112 -22.02 -4.21 22.92
CA MET A 112 -21.57 -5.60 22.85
C MET A 112 -21.83 -6.27 24.20
N ALA A 113 -22.82 -7.16 24.25
CA ALA A 113 -22.80 -8.25 25.20
C ALA A 113 -21.79 -9.30 24.67
N ASP A 114 -20.79 -9.62 25.49
CA ASP A 114 -19.82 -10.72 25.35
C ASP A 114 -19.15 -10.94 23.98
N GLY A 115 -17.89 -10.48 23.86
CA GLY A 115 -16.76 -11.20 23.23
C GLY A 115 -16.81 -11.64 21.75
N CYS A 116 -17.95 -11.68 21.06
CA CYS A 116 -18.16 -12.46 19.85
C CYS A 116 -17.85 -11.76 18.51
N SER A 117 -17.55 -10.45 18.47
CA SER A 117 -17.54 -9.71 17.19
C SER A 117 -16.32 -9.93 16.30
N LEU A 118 -15.17 -10.36 16.84
CA LEU A 118 -13.92 -10.52 16.06
C LEU A 118 -13.54 -11.98 15.81
N ASP A 119 -14.16 -12.91 16.52
CA ASP A 119 -13.83 -14.33 16.41
C ASP A 119 -14.26 -14.92 15.08
N VAL A 120 -15.34 -14.40 14.45
CA VAL A 120 -15.80 -14.88 13.14
C VAL A 120 -14.80 -14.53 12.03
N VAL A 121 -14.28 -13.30 12.01
CA VAL A 121 -13.26 -12.89 11.02
C VAL A 121 -11.95 -13.63 11.28
N ARG A 122 -11.58 -13.85 12.55
CA ARG A 122 -10.42 -14.67 12.91
C ARG A 122 -10.60 -16.11 12.44
N ALA A 123 -11.75 -16.73 12.67
CA ALA A 123 -12.06 -18.07 12.22
C ALA A 123 -12.07 -18.19 10.69
N ALA A 124 -12.60 -17.20 9.99
CA ALA A 124 -12.56 -17.14 8.53
C ALA A 124 -11.12 -17.07 8.00
N ARG A 125 -10.27 -16.25 8.63
CA ARG A 125 -8.85 -16.18 8.31
C ARG A 125 -8.14 -17.51 8.57
N ASP A 126 -8.33 -18.10 9.74
CA ASP A 126 -7.67 -19.36 10.12
C ASP A 126 -8.16 -20.51 9.21
N ASN A 127 -9.42 -20.50 8.79
CA ASN A 127 -9.96 -21.43 7.79
C ASN A 127 -9.35 -21.21 6.40
N TRP A 128 -9.21 -19.97 5.96
CA TRP A 128 -8.56 -19.62 4.70
C TRP A 128 -7.08 -20.03 4.68
N GLU A 129 -6.36 -19.79 5.77
CA GLU A 129 -4.99 -20.27 5.96
C GLU A 129 -4.93 -21.81 5.86
N LYS A 130 -5.85 -22.52 6.52
CA LYS A 130 -5.92 -23.97 6.43
C LYS A 130 -6.18 -24.48 5.00
N ILE A 131 -7.16 -23.90 4.29
CA ILE A 131 -7.49 -24.28 2.91
C ILE A 131 -6.25 -24.15 2.01
N THR A 132 -5.55 -23.02 2.11
CA THR A 132 -4.37 -22.74 1.28
C THR A 132 -3.16 -23.63 1.65
N SER A 133 -2.96 -23.95 2.94
CA SER A 133 -1.97 -24.94 3.38
C SER A 133 -2.26 -26.35 2.86
N ASP A 134 -3.51 -26.81 3.01
CA ASP A 134 -3.94 -28.14 2.60
C ASP A 134 -3.83 -28.29 1.08
N GLU A 135 -4.13 -27.25 0.30
CA GLU A 135 -3.95 -27.23 -1.15
C GLU A 135 -2.47 -27.36 -1.54
N MET A 136 -1.57 -26.65 -0.86
CA MET A 136 -0.14 -26.75 -1.14
C MET A 136 0.40 -28.16 -0.86
N LEU A 137 -0.04 -28.79 0.24
CA LEU A 137 0.31 -30.17 0.57
C LEU A 137 -0.29 -31.16 -0.45
N ARG A 138 -1.51 -30.91 -0.93
CA ARG A 138 -2.15 -31.70 -1.99
C ARG A 138 -1.32 -31.65 -3.28
N VAL A 139 -0.93 -30.45 -3.71
CA VAL A 139 -0.07 -30.27 -4.90
C VAL A 139 1.28 -30.98 -4.73
N ALA A 140 1.89 -30.91 -3.55
CA ALA A 140 3.12 -31.65 -3.25
C ALA A 140 2.95 -33.17 -3.43
N SER A 141 1.84 -33.71 -2.91
CA SER A 141 1.50 -35.14 -3.01
C SER A 141 1.20 -35.58 -4.43
N GLU A 142 0.46 -34.79 -5.20
CA GLU A 142 0.12 -35.09 -6.59
C GLU A 142 1.35 -35.09 -7.51
N LEU A 143 2.26 -34.14 -7.30
CA LEU A 143 3.49 -34.03 -8.08
C LEU A 143 4.58 -35.01 -7.60
N GLY A 144 4.43 -35.62 -6.42
CA GLY A 144 5.43 -36.50 -5.82
C GLY A 144 6.76 -35.79 -5.53
N ARG A 145 6.73 -34.47 -5.30
CA ARG A 145 7.92 -33.64 -5.08
C ARG A 145 8.01 -33.19 -3.61
N PRO A 146 9.22 -33.14 -3.02
CA PRO A 146 9.38 -32.55 -1.70
C PRO A 146 9.10 -31.04 -1.74
N LEU A 147 8.72 -30.47 -0.60
CA LEU A 147 8.47 -29.02 -0.48
C LEU A 147 9.73 -28.18 -0.76
N ILE A 148 10.90 -28.75 -0.44
CA ILE A 148 12.23 -28.13 -0.62
C ILE A 148 13.18 -29.22 -1.14
N ALA A 149 13.98 -28.89 -2.15
CA ALA A 149 15.08 -29.73 -2.62
C ALA A 149 16.30 -28.89 -3.02
N PRO A 150 17.53 -29.39 -2.83
CA PRO A 150 18.70 -28.77 -3.43
C PRO A 150 18.61 -28.88 -4.96
N LYS A 151 18.87 -27.79 -5.67
CA LYS A 151 19.05 -27.82 -7.13
C LYS A 151 20.36 -28.53 -7.41
N ALA A 152 20.32 -29.63 -8.14
CA ALA A 152 21.53 -30.31 -8.58
C ALA A 152 22.39 -29.30 -9.36
N THR A 153 23.61 -29.04 -8.89
CA THR A 153 24.61 -28.33 -9.67
C THR A 153 24.77 -29.08 -10.97
N VAL A 154 24.47 -28.43 -12.10
CA VAL A 154 24.91 -28.93 -13.40
C VAL A 154 26.42 -28.86 -13.36
N GLU A 155 27.06 -29.96 -12.97
CA GLU A 155 28.47 -30.17 -13.22
C GLU A 155 28.60 -30.14 -14.75
N THR A 156 29.20 -29.06 -15.26
CA THR A 156 29.77 -29.08 -16.60
C THR A 156 30.75 -30.25 -16.64
N PRO A 157 30.52 -31.30 -17.44
CA PRO A 157 31.52 -32.34 -17.56
C PRO A 157 32.76 -31.67 -18.14
N ASP A 158 33.89 -31.84 -17.47
CA ASP A 158 35.21 -31.49 -17.98
C ASP A 158 35.30 -31.96 -19.43
N ARG A 159 35.37 -31.00 -20.35
CA ARG A 159 35.65 -31.28 -21.75
C ARG A 159 37.13 -31.58 -21.84
N ASP A 160 37.42 -32.88 -21.86
CA ASP A 160 38.69 -33.45 -22.27
C ASP A 160 39.05 -32.93 -23.68
N ASP A 161 40.32 -32.52 -23.81
CA ASP A 161 40.90 -31.90 -25.00
C ASP A 161 40.94 -32.89 -26.18
N GLY A 162 40.41 -32.49 -27.35
CA GLY A 162 40.73 -33.19 -28.59
C GLY A 162 39.83 -32.93 -29.80
N GLN A 163 40.37 -32.14 -30.75
CA GLN A 163 40.07 -32.13 -32.21
C GLN A 163 39.04 -31.13 -32.76
N THR A 164 39.58 -29.94 -33.06
CA THR A 164 39.48 -29.15 -34.30
C THR A 164 38.21 -29.16 -35.18
N ALA A 165 37.57 -27.98 -35.18
CA ALA A 165 37.14 -27.17 -36.34
C ALA A 165 35.88 -27.57 -37.14
N THR A 166 34.80 -26.83 -36.92
CA THR A 166 34.20 -25.95 -37.95
C THR A 166 33.36 -24.88 -37.26
N LEU A 167 33.72 -23.61 -37.51
CA LEU A 167 32.99 -22.43 -37.06
C LEU A 167 31.90 -22.13 -38.10
N GLU A 168 30.63 -22.09 -37.69
CA GLU A 168 29.58 -21.32 -38.36
C GLU A 168 28.42 -21.07 -37.38
N GLU A 169 28.39 -19.83 -36.87
CA GLU A 169 27.26 -19.03 -36.35
C GLU A 169 26.13 -19.73 -35.56
N GLU A 170 26.33 -19.90 -34.25
CA GLU A 170 25.23 -20.02 -33.28
C GLU A 170 24.91 -18.66 -32.63
N SER A 171 23.81 -18.07 -33.09
CA SER A 171 23.13 -16.96 -32.43
C SER A 171 22.65 -17.40 -31.03
N MET A 172 22.95 -16.54 -30.03
CA MET A 172 22.51 -16.61 -28.63
C MET A 172 21.09 -17.18 -28.48
N LYS A 173 20.98 -18.39 -27.92
CA LYS A 173 19.72 -18.90 -27.37
C LYS A 173 19.94 -19.23 -25.90
N SER A 174 19.34 -18.40 -25.05
CA SER A 174 19.12 -18.70 -23.64
C SER A 174 18.43 -20.07 -23.49
N PRO A 175 18.71 -20.81 -22.40
CA PRO A 175 18.13 -22.13 -22.20
C PRO A 175 16.62 -21.98 -21.97
N LYS A 176 15.86 -22.46 -22.94
CA LYS A 176 14.40 -22.37 -23.06
C LYS A 176 13.66 -22.78 -21.77
N LEU A 177 12.93 -21.83 -21.19
CA LEU A 177 11.88 -21.91 -20.15
C LEU A 177 10.63 -22.73 -20.61
N SER A 178 10.80 -23.73 -21.48
CA SER A 178 9.69 -24.39 -22.20
C SER A 178 9.51 -25.88 -21.87
N LYS A 179 9.94 -26.33 -20.69
CA LYS A 179 9.57 -27.66 -20.18
C LYS A 179 8.33 -27.55 -19.29
N LYS A 180 7.16 -27.67 -19.92
CA LYS A 180 5.82 -27.93 -19.34
C LYS A 180 5.68 -27.58 -17.85
N LEU A 181 5.34 -26.33 -17.57
CA LEU A 181 4.70 -25.94 -16.31
C LEU A 181 3.35 -26.66 -16.23
N ASN A 182 3.30 -27.83 -15.58
CA ASN A 182 2.07 -28.34 -14.98
C ASN A 182 1.73 -27.55 -13.69
N ALA A 183 2.19 -26.30 -13.59
CA ALA A 183 1.96 -25.44 -12.46
C ALA A 183 0.54 -24.87 -12.57
N ARG A 184 -0.14 -24.81 -11.43
CA ARG A 184 -1.40 -24.13 -11.22
C ARG A 184 -1.26 -23.22 -10.01
N PHE A 185 -2.05 -22.16 -9.95
CA PHE A 185 -2.13 -21.35 -8.75
C PHE A 185 -2.75 -22.13 -7.60
N LEU A 186 -2.37 -21.80 -6.36
CA LEU A 186 -2.97 -22.37 -5.15
C LEU A 186 -4.39 -21.83 -4.93
N TYR A 187 -4.59 -20.57 -5.27
CA TYR A 187 -5.86 -19.88 -5.24
C TYR A 187 -5.81 -18.69 -6.21
N ASP A 188 -6.97 -18.20 -6.59
CA ASP A 188 -7.11 -16.94 -7.34
C ASP A 188 -7.89 -15.89 -6.53
N GLY A 189 -8.11 -14.72 -7.14
CA GLY A 189 -8.90 -13.65 -6.50
C GLY A 189 -10.35 -14.06 -6.22
N ILE A 190 -10.95 -14.92 -7.03
CA ILE A 190 -12.34 -15.35 -6.86
C ILE A 190 -12.47 -16.22 -5.61
N ASP A 191 -11.51 -17.11 -5.35
CA ASP A 191 -11.49 -17.92 -4.13
C ASP A 191 -11.37 -17.06 -2.86
N LEU A 192 -10.54 -16.02 -2.90
CA LEU A 192 -10.42 -15.05 -1.80
C LEU A 192 -11.73 -14.26 -1.61
N LEU A 193 -12.32 -13.74 -2.69
CA LEU A 193 -13.60 -13.03 -2.64
C LEU A 193 -14.72 -13.89 -2.03
N ARG A 194 -14.85 -15.14 -2.47
CA ARG A 194 -15.84 -16.09 -1.90
C ARG A 194 -15.62 -16.29 -0.41
N SER A 195 -14.36 -16.37 0.02
CA SER A 195 -14.02 -16.51 1.43
C SER A 195 -14.39 -15.28 2.25
N LEU A 196 -14.27 -14.07 1.68
CA LEU A 196 -14.72 -12.82 2.31
C LEU A 196 -16.26 -12.73 2.38
N GLN A 197 -16.95 -13.12 1.31
CA GLN A 197 -18.42 -13.12 1.23
C GLN A 197 -19.07 -14.17 2.15
N ALA A 198 -18.34 -15.25 2.47
CA ALA A 198 -18.80 -16.30 3.38
C ALA A 198 -18.70 -15.91 4.88
N ILE A 199 -18.11 -14.76 5.22
CA ILE A 199 -17.97 -14.32 6.62
C ILE A 199 -19.35 -13.91 7.15
N GLU A 200 -19.88 -14.70 8.09
CA GLU A 200 -21.17 -14.41 8.72
C GLU A 200 -21.10 -13.15 9.61
N PRO A 201 -22.06 -12.22 9.51
CA PRO A 201 -22.02 -10.97 10.28
C PRO A 201 -22.55 -11.18 11.71
N PRO A 202 -21.73 -11.07 12.77
CA PRO A 202 -22.20 -11.17 14.15
C PRO A 202 -22.92 -9.90 14.61
N ASN A 203 -22.66 -8.77 13.94
CA ASN A 203 -23.08 -7.43 14.33
C ASN A 203 -24.33 -6.94 13.59
N ARG A 204 -24.98 -7.80 12.81
CA ARG A 204 -26.20 -7.44 12.10
C ARG A 204 -27.44 -7.84 12.91
N THR A 205 -28.23 -6.86 13.30
CA THR A 205 -29.59 -7.10 13.81
C THR A 205 -30.40 -7.77 12.70
N ARG A 206 -31.08 -8.90 12.98
CA ARG A 206 -31.98 -9.54 12.01
C ARG A 206 -33.22 -8.66 11.78
N GLU A 207 -33.04 -7.53 11.10
CA GLU A 207 -34.14 -6.73 10.58
C GLU A 207 -34.65 -7.34 9.26
N PRO A 208 -35.95 -7.25 8.97
CA PRO A 208 -36.53 -7.78 7.74
C PRO A 208 -35.85 -7.15 6.50
N MET A 209 -35.53 -8.03 5.56
CA MET A 209 -34.57 -7.91 4.45
C MET A 209 -34.78 -6.77 3.43
N GLU A 210 -35.75 -5.88 3.63
CA GLU A 210 -36.32 -5.09 2.51
C GLU A 210 -36.22 -3.55 2.64
N LEU A 211 -35.66 -2.99 3.72
CA LEU A 211 -35.78 -1.53 3.96
C LEU A 211 -34.48 -0.75 4.11
N SER A 212 -33.29 -1.38 4.09
CA SER A 212 -32.00 -0.67 4.20
C SER A 212 -31.10 -0.87 2.98
N PRO A 213 -30.55 0.21 2.38
CA PRO A 213 -29.53 0.13 1.32
C PRO A 213 -28.28 -0.68 1.74
N SER A 214 -28.00 -0.79 3.05
CA SER A 214 -26.89 -1.59 3.58
C SER A 214 -27.03 -3.10 3.32
N THR A 215 -28.18 -3.55 2.82
CA THR A 215 -28.53 -4.96 2.52
C THR A 215 -28.13 -5.39 1.11
N TRP A 216 -27.73 -4.46 0.24
CA TRP A 216 -27.48 -4.77 -1.17
C TRP A 216 -26.05 -5.21 -1.46
N GLY A 217 -25.10 -4.91 -0.56
CA GLY A 217 -23.75 -5.43 -0.63
C GLY A 217 -23.70 -6.94 -0.39
N SER A 218 -22.66 -7.60 -0.88
CA SER A 218 -22.34 -9.00 -0.58
C SER A 218 -21.58 -9.14 0.75
N ILE A 219 -20.80 -8.15 1.15
CA ILE A 219 -20.16 -8.12 2.47
C ILE A 219 -21.17 -7.61 3.50
N GLN A 220 -21.75 -8.55 4.24
CA GLN A 220 -22.82 -8.27 5.20
C GLN A 220 -22.32 -7.70 6.54
N PHE A 221 -21.01 -7.70 6.77
CA PHE A 221 -20.41 -7.23 8.02
C PHE A 221 -20.49 -5.70 8.08
N GLU A 222 -21.04 -5.15 9.16
CA GLU A 222 -21.11 -3.70 9.33
C GLU A 222 -19.76 -3.15 9.78
N LEU A 223 -19.09 -2.41 8.89
CA LEU A 223 -17.84 -1.70 9.16
C LEU A 223 -18.06 -0.20 9.00
N TYR A 224 -17.29 0.60 9.74
CA TYR A 224 -17.36 2.05 9.57
C TYR A 224 -16.90 2.44 8.17
N SER A 225 -17.78 3.10 7.43
CA SER A 225 -17.51 3.64 6.11
C SER A 225 -17.67 5.16 6.13
N PRO A 226 -16.57 5.93 6.09
CA PRO A 226 -16.59 7.39 6.13
C PRO A 226 -17.54 7.99 5.09
N PRO A 227 -18.32 9.05 5.43
CA PRO A 227 -19.11 9.77 4.45
C PRO A 227 -18.23 10.68 3.58
N PHE A 228 -18.74 11.12 2.42
CA PHE A 228 -17.99 11.98 1.48
C PHE A 228 -17.33 13.22 2.13
N PRO A 229 -17.99 13.97 3.04
CA PRO A 229 -17.35 15.10 3.71
C PRO A 229 -16.12 14.73 4.54
N GLU A 230 -16.07 13.51 5.10
CA GLU A 230 -14.87 13.01 5.78
C GLU A 230 -13.78 12.66 4.77
N TYR A 231 -14.12 12.03 3.64
CA TYR A 231 -13.15 11.75 2.59
C TYR A 231 -12.54 13.00 1.96
N ARG A 232 -13.32 14.06 1.76
CA ARG A 232 -12.81 15.38 1.33
C ARG A 232 -11.79 15.94 2.33
N ARG A 233 -11.90 15.61 3.62
CA ARG A 233 -10.93 16.02 4.67
C ARG A 233 -9.72 15.09 4.76
N LEU A 234 -9.90 13.81 4.46
CA LEU A 234 -8.82 12.82 4.43
C LEU A 234 -7.92 13.02 3.20
N PHE A 235 -8.50 13.44 2.07
CA PHE A 235 -7.81 13.63 0.80
C PHE A 235 -7.92 15.07 0.25
N PRO A 236 -7.60 16.12 1.03
CA PRO A 236 -7.89 17.50 0.65
C PRO A 236 -7.09 17.98 -0.55
N GLU A 237 -5.87 17.47 -0.74
CA GLU A 237 -5.03 17.81 -1.88
C GLU A 237 -5.53 17.25 -3.21
N LEU A 238 -6.56 16.38 -3.22
CA LEU A 238 -7.28 16.02 -4.44
C LEU A 238 -8.34 17.07 -4.83
N ALA A 239 -8.60 18.10 -4.03
CA ALA A 239 -9.59 19.11 -4.40
C ALA A 239 -9.16 19.85 -5.69
N PRO A 240 -10.11 20.31 -6.54
CA PRO A 240 -9.81 21.04 -7.79
C PRO A 240 -8.95 22.30 -7.62
N GLY A 241 -8.85 22.84 -6.39
CA GLY A 241 -7.97 23.98 -6.08
C GLY A 241 -6.48 23.66 -6.06
N TYR A 242 -6.08 22.38 -6.13
CA TYR A 242 -4.69 21.95 -6.13
C TYR A 242 -4.29 21.43 -7.51
N GLY A 243 -3.18 21.95 -8.05
CA GLY A 243 -2.63 21.48 -9.31
C GLY A 243 -2.05 20.06 -9.23
N GLN A 244 -2.50 19.19 -10.12
CA GLN A 244 -2.25 17.76 -10.21
C GLN A 244 -1.39 17.38 -11.41
N ILE A 245 -0.35 16.55 -11.18
CA ILE A 245 0.24 15.74 -12.25
C ILE A 245 -0.80 14.69 -12.66
N GLY A 246 -0.94 14.44 -13.96
CA GLY A 246 -2.00 13.62 -14.57
C GLY A 246 -3.25 14.39 -15.02
N LEU A 247 -3.33 15.71 -14.78
CA LEU A 247 -4.45 16.55 -15.21
C LEU A 247 -3.99 17.93 -15.71
N ASP A 248 -3.37 18.73 -14.85
CA ASP A 248 -3.03 20.13 -15.18
C ASP A 248 -1.94 20.24 -16.24
N GLU A 249 -1.11 19.21 -16.38
CA GLU A 249 -0.10 19.13 -17.43
C GLU A 249 -0.68 18.91 -18.83
N LEU A 250 -1.95 18.50 -18.94
CA LEU A 250 -2.62 18.29 -20.23
C LEU A 250 -3.02 19.62 -20.87
N PHE A 251 -3.06 20.73 -20.12
CA PHE A 251 -3.44 22.05 -20.63
C PHE A 251 -2.24 22.81 -21.23
N PRO A 252 -2.18 23.02 -22.57
CA PRO A 252 -0.99 23.54 -23.24
C PRO A 252 -0.56 24.93 -22.78
N ALA A 253 -1.50 25.78 -22.38
CA ALA A 253 -1.24 27.18 -22.04
C ALA A 253 -0.37 27.35 -20.78
N GLN A 254 -0.45 26.42 -19.83
CA GLN A 254 0.24 26.52 -18.53
C GLN A 254 1.17 25.34 -18.24
N ARG A 255 1.17 24.30 -19.09
CA ARG A 255 1.97 23.07 -18.94
C ARG A 255 3.42 23.33 -18.54
N SER A 256 4.14 24.15 -19.31
CA SER A 256 5.57 24.38 -19.08
C SER A 256 5.86 25.05 -17.73
N ALA A 257 5.04 26.02 -17.33
CA ALA A 257 5.20 26.71 -16.06
C ALA A 257 4.87 25.78 -14.87
N PHE A 258 3.77 25.01 -14.99
CA PHE A 258 3.35 24.06 -13.97
C PHE A 258 4.40 22.96 -13.74
N ILE A 259 4.89 22.33 -14.80
CA ILE A 259 5.90 21.28 -14.72
C ILE A 259 7.24 21.82 -14.21
N ALA A 260 7.65 23.02 -14.65
CA ALA A 260 8.87 23.65 -14.16
C ALA A 260 8.80 23.92 -12.65
N GLU A 261 7.67 24.44 -12.15
CA GLU A 261 7.48 24.68 -10.73
C GLU A 261 7.40 23.38 -9.93
N LYS A 262 6.69 22.36 -10.43
CA LYS A 262 6.65 21.04 -9.80
C LYS A 262 8.03 20.43 -9.69
N ASN A 263 8.84 20.48 -10.74
CA ASN A 263 10.23 19.99 -10.70
C ASN A 263 11.07 20.77 -9.69
N ARG A 264 11.00 22.11 -9.71
CA ARG A 264 11.74 22.97 -8.77
C ARG A 264 11.40 22.65 -7.31
N VAL A 265 10.12 22.45 -7.00
CA VAL A 265 9.68 22.06 -5.64
C VAL A 265 10.13 20.63 -5.31
N GLY A 266 10.07 19.71 -6.27
CA GLY A 266 10.52 18.33 -6.11
C GLY A 266 12.01 18.24 -5.77
N ASP A 267 12.86 19.04 -6.43
CA ASP A 267 14.30 19.11 -6.14
C ASP A 267 14.56 19.58 -4.69
N LEU A 268 13.79 20.56 -4.20
CA LEU A 268 13.87 21.00 -2.80
C LEU A 268 13.44 19.90 -1.83
N VAL A 269 12.37 19.16 -2.15
CA VAL A 269 11.90 18.03 -1.35
C VAL A 269 12.98 16.95 -1.24
N LEU A 270 13.65 16.62 -2.36
CA LEU A 270 14.76 15.67 -2.40
C LEU A 270 15.96 16.15 -1.58
N ALA A 271 16.31 17.43 -1.68
CA ALA A 271 17.41 18.02 -0.91
C ALA A 271 17.16 17.97 0.61
N HIS A 272 15.90 18.09 1.05
CA HIS A 272 15.55 18.02 2.47
C HIS A 272 15.61 16.60 3.05
N GLN A 273 15.59 15.54 2.23
CA GLN A 273 15.61 14.14 2.66
C GLN A 273 14.52 13.79 3.71
N SER A 274 13.40 14.51 3.70
CA SER A 274 12.29 14.32 4.62
C SER A 274 11.22 13.42 4.02
N VAL A 275 10.89 12.33 4.72
CA VAL A 275 9.81 11.39 4.36
C VAL A 275 8.47 12.12 4.28
N SER A 276 8.16 12.99 5.25
CA SER A 276 6.88 13.70 5.30
C SER A 276 6.74 14.71 4.16
N MET A 277 7.83 15.38 3.77
CA MET A 277 7.82 16.27 2.60
C MET A 277 7.64 15.51 1.29
N ALA A 278 8.30 14.36 1.13
CA ALA A 278 8.16 13.52 -0.05
C ALA A 278 6.72 12.97 -0.18
N ARG A 279 6.13 12.51 0.91
CA ARG A 279 4.73 12.07 0.93
C ARG A 279 3.78 13.23 0.61
N GLN A 280 3.95 14.39 1.25
CA GLN A 280 3.11 15.57 0.98
C GLN A 280 3.18 16.01 -0.48
N TYR A 281 4.35 15.96 -1.10
CA TYR A 281 4.54 16.26 -2.51
C TYR A 281 3.79 15.25 -3.41
N SER A 282 3.91 13.96 -3.09
CA SER A 282 3.32 12.85 -3.86
C SER A 282 1.79 12.87 -3.91
N LYS A 283 1.11 13.47 -2.93
CA LYS A 283 -0.37 13.59 -2.90
C LYS A 283 -0.95 14.31 -4.12
N THR A 284 -0.17 15.16 -4.78
CA THR A 284 -0.55 15.88 -6.01
C THR A 284 0.14 15.32 -7.27
N GLY A 285 0.75 14.15 -7.14
CA GLY A 285 1.46 13.43 -8.19
C GLY A 285 2.91 13.87 -8.36
N CYS A 286 3.72 12.94 -8.85
CA CYS A 286 5.15 13.14 -9.10
C CYS A 286 5.43 13.25 -10.60
N PRO A 287 6.22 14.24 -11.06
CA PRO A 287 6.74 14.23 -12.43
C PRO A 287 7.56 12.97 -12.71
N VAL A 288 7.51 12.47 -13.94
CA VAL A 288 8.21 11.24 -14.37
C VAL A 288 9.71 11.28 -14.02
N SER A 289 10.36 12.43 -14.19
CA SER A 289 11.80 12.60 -13.92
C SER A 289 12.20 12.52 -12.44
N LEU A 290 11.27 12.75 -11.52
CA LEU A 290 11.52 12.79 -10.08
C LEU A 290 10.84 11.66 -9.31
N ARG A 291 9.87 10.98 -9.93
CA ARG A 291 9.07 9.92 -9.28
C ARG A 291 9.93 8.84 -8.64
N PRO A 292 10.95 8.26 -9.29
CA PRO A 292 11.75 7.20 -8.69
C PRO A 292 12.46 7.63 -7.39
N GLN A 293 13.02 8.83 -7.36
CA GLN A 293 13.72 9.36 -6.18
C GLN A 293 12.75 9.79 -5.07
N ILE A 294 11.64 10.42 -5.43
CA ILE A 294 10.61 10.84 -4.47
C ILE A 294 9.98 9.62 -3.80
N TRP A 295 9.66 8.56 -4.55
CA TRP A 295 9.11 7.33 -3.98
C TRP A 295 10.08 6.66 -3.01
N ARG A 296 11.36 6.54 -3.38
CA ARG A 296 12.39 6.03 -2.45
C ARG A 296 12.45 6.84 -1.16
N GLN A 297 12.38 8.17 -1.24
CA GLN A 297 12.35 9.02 -0.05
C GLN A 297 11.05 8.90 0.75
N ALA A 298 9.88 8.88 0.09
CA ALA A 298 8.57 8.76 0.73
C ALA A 298 8.34 7.40 1.40
N LEU A 299 8.96 6.35 0.85
CA LEU A 299 8.95 5.00 1.40
C LEU A 299 10.06 4.80 2.46
N SER A 300 11.05 5.70 2.51
CA SER A 300 12.25 5.60 3.33
C SER A 300 13.13 4.39 2.96
N VAL A 301 13.34 4.18 1.66
CA VAL A 301 14.11 3.06 1.08
C VAL A 301 15.50 3.53 0.63
N PRO A 302 16.53 3.40 1.48
CA PRO A 302 17.92 3.48 1.02
C PRO A 302 18.28 2.22 0.23
N VAL A 303 19.24 2.34 -0.68
CA VAL A 303 19.85 1.19 -1.37
C VAL A 303 21.35 1.31 -1.18
N THR A 304 21.87 0.58 -0.20
CA THR A 304 23.28 0.61 0.22
C THR A 304 24.08 -0.52 -0.42
N ALA A 305 25.41 -0.55 -0.20
CA ALA A 305 26.24 -1.67 -0.61
C ALA A 305 25.87 -2.98 0.12
N GLN A 306 25.47 -2.88 1.39
CA GLN A 306 25.00 -4.04 2.17
C GLN A 306 23.71 -4.61 1.60
N ASP A 307 22.81 -3.74 1.15
CA ASP A 307 21.55 -4.13 0.51
C ASP A 307 21.80 -4.91 -0.80
N ARG A 308 22.75 -4.44 -1.61
CA ARG A 308 23.17 -5.15 -2.83
C ARG A 308 23.74 -6.54 -2.52
N SER A 309 24.62 -6.63 -1.52
CA SER A 309 25.18 -7.93 -1.08
C SER A 309 24.11 -8.88 -0.53
N TYR A 310 23.09 -8.35 0.17
CA TYR A 310 21.96 -9.14 0.64
C TYR A 310 21.10 -9.64 -0.51
N PHE A 311 20.80 -8.80 -1.50
CA PHE A 311 20.08 -9.20 -2.71
C PHE A 311 20.83 -10.32 -3.47
N GLU A 312 22.14 -10.18 -3.65
CA GLU A 312 22.97 -11.25 -4.27
C GLU A 312 22.93 -12.55 -3.46
N HIS A 313 22.89 -12.47 -2.12
CA HIS A 313 22.74 -13.64 -1.27
C HIS A 313 21.39 -14.33 -1.50
N LEU A 314 20.29 -13.58 -1.60
CA LEU A 314 18.97 -14.12 -1.92
C LEU A 314 18.96 -14.80 -3.30
N GLN A 315 19.60 -14.20 -4.31
CA GLN A 315 19.73 -14.80 -5.64
C GLN A 315 20.53 -16.12 -5.61
N LYS A 316 21.66 -16.14 -4.91
CA LYS A 316 22.45 -17.38 -4.71
C LYS A 316 21.62 -18.45 -4.04
N HIS A 317 20.83 -18.07 -3.03
CA HIS A 317 19.93 -18.98 -2.34
C HIS A 317 18.83 -19.53 -3.27
N ALA A 318 18.23 -18.70 -4.11
CA ALA A 318 17.26 -19.13 -5.13
C ALA A 318 17.87 -20.05 -6.21
N ALA A 319 19.17 -19.89 -6.50
CA ALA A 319 19.91 -20.77 -7.40
C ALA A 319 20.29 -22.12 -6.76
N GLN A 320 20.50 -22.17 -5.44
CA GLN A 320 20.87 -23.38 -4.71
C GLN A 320 19.67 -24.25 -4.33
N TRP A 321 18.53 -23.63 -4.02
CA TRP A 321 17.35 -24.32 -3.48
C TRP A 321 16.14 -24.15 -4.37
N ALA A 322 15.51 -25.27 -4.71
CA ALA A 322 14.21 -25.33 -5.34
C ALA A 322 13.12 -25.51 -4.28
N TYR A 323 12.14 -24.62 -4.30
CA TYR A 323 10.93 -24.74 -3.49
C TYR A 323 9.76 -25.15 -4.39
N LEU A 324 8.80 -25.90 -3.85
CA LEU A 324 7.60 -26.30 -4.58
C LEU A 324 6.86 -25.10 -5.22
N THR A 325 6.86 -23.97 -4.52
CA THR A 325 6.19 -22.74 -4.94
C THR A 325 6.89 -22.01 -6.07
N ASP A 326 8.17 -22.31 -6.38
CA ASP A 326 8.94 -21.59 -7.41
C ASP A 326 8.25 -21.64 -8.77
N ASP A 327 7.77 -22.82 -9.18
CA ASP A 327 7.11 -23.00 -10.46
C ASP A 327 5.79 -22.22 -10.55
N MET A 328 5.12 -21.98 -9.42
CA MET A 328 3.88 -21.19 -9.36
C MET A 328 4.17 -19.68 -9.47
N TYR A 329 5.23 -19.21 -8.82
CA TYR A 329 5.71 -17.84 -8.99
C TYR A 329 6.14 -17.57 -10.44
N LEU A 330 6.88 -18.50 -11.04
CA LEU A 330 7.32 -18.39 -12.43
C LEU A 330 6.16 -18.48 -13.43
N LEU A 331 5.08 -19.21 -13.09
CA LEU A 331 3.85 -19.19 -13.87
C LEU A 331 3.21 -17.79 -13.88
N ASP A 332 3.13 -17.12 -12.72
CA ASP A 332 2.60 -15.75 -12.62
C ASP A 332 3.45 -14.75 -13.41
N LEU A 333 4.77 -14.91 -13.33
CA LEU A 333 5.70 -14.12 -14.12
C LEU A 333 5.45 -14.33 -15.62
N GLN A 334 5.33 -15.58 -16.07
CA GLN A 334 5.07 -15.89 -17.48
C GLN A 334 3.78 -15.21 -17.96
N GLN A 335 2.69 -15.29 -17.19
CA GLN A 335 1.43 -14.64 -17.54
C GLN A 335 1.56 -13.11 -17.62
N THR A 336 2.41 -12.53 -16.77
CA THR A 336 2.67 -11.08 -16.76
C THR A 336 3.49 -10.63 -17.98
N ILE A 337 4.56 -11.35 -18.33
CA ILE A 337 5.45 -11.00 -19.46
C ILE A 337 4.85 -11.37 -20.82
N ASP A 338 3.79 -12.18 -20.87
CA ASP A 338 3.02 -12.44 -22.08
C ASP A 338 2.25 -11.18 -22.55
N SER A 339 2.13 -10.16 -21.69
CA SER A 339 1.67 -8.82 -22.08
C SER A 339 2.73 -8.06 -22.91
N CYS A 340 2.26 -7.28 -23.89
CA CYS A 340 3.09 -6.35 -24.65
C CYS A 340 3.75 -5.27 -23.77
N ASP A 341 3.25 -5.04 -22.58
CA ASP A 341 3.74 -3.98 -21.69
C ASP A 341 4.94 -4.43 -20.86
N TYR A 342 5.11 -5.73 -20.61
CA TYR A 342 6.10 -6.21 -19.64
C TYR A 342 7.14 -7.19 -20.19
N PHE A 343 6.97 -7.69 -21.43
CA PHE A 343 7.91 -8.66 -22.03
C PHE A 343 9.37 -8.20 -22.01
N ALA A 344 9.62 -6.89 -22.15
CA ALA A 344 10.97 -6.32 -22.18
C ALA A 344 11.70 -6.38 -20.81
N PHE A 345 10.97 -6.61 -19.72
CA PHE A 345 11.50 -6.60 -18.35
C PHE A 345 11.64 -7.99 -17.74
N GLN A 346 11.47 -9.06 -18.51
CA GLN A 346 11.49 -10.45 -18.02
C GLN A 346 12.66 -10.73 -17.06
N ASP A 347 13.90 -10.46 -17.49
CA ASP A 347 15.09 -10.76 -16.68
C ASP A 347 15.13 -9.98 -15.36
N HIS A 348 14.64 -8.72 -15.37
CA HIS A 348 14.59 -7.88 -14.18
C HIS A 348 13.52 -8.40 -13.20
N LEU A 349 12.33 -8.70 -13.71
CA LEU A 349 11.21 -9.19 -12.91
C LEU A 349 11.47 -10.59 -12.36
N GLU A 350 12.08 -11.49 -13.13
CA GLU A 350 12.48 -12.82 -12.65
C GLU A 350 13.49 -12.71 -11.49
N SER A 351 14.51 -11.87 -11.66
CA SER A 351 15.53 -11.60 -10.65
C SER A 351 14.92 -11.08 -9.33
N VAL A 352 14.04 -10.09 -9.43
CA VAL A 352 13.34 -9.49 -8.29
C VAL A 352 12.41 -10.50 -7.61
N LEU A 353 11.61 -11.21 -8.39
CA LEU A 353 10.64 -12.18 -7.90
C LEU A 353 11.36 -13.31 -7.16
N MET A 354 12.39 -13.89 -7.75
CA MET A 354 13.13 -15.00 -7.13
C MET A 354 13.83 -14.57 -5.85
N ALA A 355 14.40 -13.36 -5.79
CA ALA A 355 14.92 -12.81 -4.52
C ALA A 355 13.79 -12.65 -3.48
N PHE A 356 12.64 -12.11 -3.88
CA PHE A 356 11.48 -11.91 -3.02
C PHE A 356 10.97 -13.22 -2.41
N THR A 357 10.95 -14.32 -3.15
CA THR A 357 10.52 -15.62 -2.61
C THR A 357 11.38 -16.11 -1.44
N ARG A 358 12.63 -15.65 -1.34
CA ARG A 358 13.62 -16.11 -0.35
C ARG A 358 13.75 -15.20 0.88
N ASP A 359 13.28 -13.97 0.81
CA ASP A 359 13.55 -12.96 1.83
C ASP A 359 12.65 -13.12 3.07
N THR A 360 13.24 -13.58 4.17
CA THR A 360 12.57 -13.74 5.47
C THR A 360 12.21 -12.41 6.14
N TYR A 361 12.78 -11.28 5.70
CA TYR A 361 12.36 -9.94 6.12
C TYR A 361 10.88 -9.72 5.79
N VAL A 362 10.44 -10.15 4.60
CA VAL A 362 9.05 -10.00 4.17
C VAL A 362 8.12 -10.70 5.15
N LYS A 363 8.42 -11.94 5.55
CA LYS A 363 7.64 -12.69 6.53
C LYS A 363 7.50 -11.95 7.86
N ALA A 364 8.56 -11.28 8.32
CA ALA A 364 8.57 -10.59 9.60
C ALA A 364 7.79 -9.27 9.60
N HIS A 365 7.58 -8.65 8.43
CA HIS A 365 7.04 -7.30 8.32
C HIS A 365 5.74 -7.20 7.53
N ALA A 366 5.49 -8.11 6.59
CA ALA A 366 4.24 -8.16 5.86
C ALA A 366 3.12 -8.61 6.80
N LEU A 367 1.93 -8.08 6.57
CA LEU A 367 0.74 -8.61 7.23
C LEU A 367 0.60 -10.07 6.78
N GLN A 368 0.66 -11.01 7.73
CA GLN A 368 0.76 -12.43 7.39
C GLN A 368 -0.36 -12.85 6.43
N VAL A 369 0.04 -13.25 5.23
CA VAL A 369 -0.83 -13.70 4.15
C VAL A 369 -0.72 -15.22 4.09
N ASN A 370 -1.78 -15.90 4.53
CA ASN A 370 -2.10 -17.27 4.17
C ASN A 370 -1.17 -18.37 4.73
N GLY A 371 -1.64 -19.61 4.60
CA GLY A 371 -1.17 -20.79 5.32
C GLY A 371 0.18 -21.32 4.85
N THR A 372 1.26 -20.62 5.21
CA THR A 372 2.62 -21.14 5.03
C THR A 372 2.74 -22.51 5.69
N VAL A 373 3.24 -23.51 4.97
CA VAL A 373 3.46 -24.83 5.57
C VAL A 373 4.86 -24.88 6.18
N THR A 374 4.95 -25.47 7.37
CA THR A 374 6.21 -25.79 8.02
C THR A 374 6.70 -27.16 7.59
N CYS A 375 7.99 -27.26 7.29
CA CYS A 375 8.67 -28.50 6.96
C CYS A 375 9.80 -28.72 7.97
N SER A 376 9.84 -29.91 8.54
CA SER A 376 10.92 -30.38 9.41
C SER A 376 11.87 -31.21 8.58
N LEU A 377 13.10 -30.74 8.38
CA LEU A 377 14.17 -31.47 7.68
C LEU A 377 15.25 -31.88 8.68
N SER A 378 15.77 -33.11 8.53
CA SER A 378 16.92 -33.60 9.31
C SER A 378 18.20 -32.87 8.87
N GLY A 379 18.96 -32.37 9.86
CA GLY A 379 19.93 -31.26 9.79
C GLY A 379 21.15 -31.34 8.86
N ALA A 380 21.20 -32.22 7.86
CA ALA A 380 22.31 -32.30 6.90
C ALA A 380 21.92 -31.65 5.56
N GLY A 381 21.78 -30.32 5.54
CA GLY A 381 21.66 -29.59 4.27
C GLY A 381 20.80 -28.34 4.29
N LEU A 382 20.21 -27.90 5.41
CA LEU A 382 19.32 -26.73 5.36
C LEU A 382 20.03 -25.45 4.87
N PRO A 383 19.31 -24.58 4.13
CA PRO A 383 19.76 -23.21 3.97
C PRO A 383 19.78 -22.49 5.33
N GLN A 384 20.95 -21.98 5.71
CA GLN A 384 21.10 -21.19 6.92
C GLN A 384 20.31 -19.89 6.76
N THR A 385 19.21 -19.74 7.52
CA THR A 385 18.53 -18.44 7.65
C THR A 385 19.39 -17.53 8.52
N ALA A 386 19.84 -16.41 7.97
CA ALA A 386 20.80 -15.50 8.62
C ALA A 386 20.30 -14.81 9.92
N ASP A 387 19.03 -14.99 10.30
CA ASP A 387 18.38 -14.19 11.35
C ASP A 387 18.08 -14.92 12.68
N LEU A 388 18.58 -16.15 12.89
CA LEU A 388 18.42 -16.81 14.20
C LEU A 388 19.53 -16.36 15.16
N GLN A 389 19.16 -15.55 16.17
CA GLN A 389 20.01 -15.29 17.34
C GLN A 389 20.32 -16.61 18.08
N PRO A 390 21.52 -16.78 18.68
CA PRO A 390 22.02 -18.09 19.11
C PRO A 390 21.50 -18.62 20.46
N ASP A 391 20.46 -18.03 21.05
CA ASP A 391 20.01 -18.42 22.39
C ASP A 391 18.68 -19.20 22.30
N ASP A 392 18.72 -20.47 22.75
CA ASP A 392 17.63 -21.45 22.89
C ASP A 392 17.36 -22.49 21.76
N ALA A 393 18.40 -22.96 21.04
CA ALA A 393 18.25 -24.14 20.19
C ALA A 393 18.43 -25.46 20.96
N THR A 394 17.34 -26.24 21.06
CA THR A 394 17.45 -27.70 21.21
C THR A 394 17.99 -28.28 19.89
N PRO A 395 18.94 -29.23 19.91
CA PRO A 395 19.50 -29.78 18.68
C PRO A 395 18.53 -30.84 18.12
N ASP A 396 17.88 -30.57 16.98
CA ASP A 396 17.79 -31.48 15.82
C ASP A 396 16.67 -31.18 14.80
N VAL A 397 15.83 -30.16 14.98
CA VAL A 397 14.81 -29.81 13.96
C VAL A 397 14.74 -28.31 13.74
N THR A 398 15.29 -27.85 12.60
CA THR A 398 15.05 -26.49 12.12
C THR A 398 13.76 -26.48 11.31
N GLU A 399 12.72 -25.83 11.83
CA GLU A 399 11.47 -25.66 11.08
C GLU A 399 11.66 -24.64 9.94
N CYS A 400 11.58 -25.10 8.70
CA CYS A 400 11.58 -24.23 7.53
C CYS A 400 10.17 -23.96 7.05
N ARG A 401 9.88 -22.71 6.65
CA ARG A 401 8.60 -22.35 6.03
C ARG A 401 8.73 -22.33 4.52
N VAL A 402 7.67 -22.76 3.87
CA VAL A 402 7.56 -22.75 2.40
C VAL A 402 6.38 -21.87 1.99
N PRO A 403 6.63 -20.79 1.23
CA PRO A 403 7.95 -20.22 0.87
C PRO A 403 8.61 -19.44 2.03
N PRO A 404 9.94 -19.19 1.98
CA PRO A 404 10.67 -18.49 3.04
C PRO A 404 10.13 -17.09 3.38
N ASN A 405 9.70 -16.34 2.36
CA ASN A 405 9.11 -15.01 2.51
C ASN A 405 7.72 -15.02 3.17
N GLY A 406 7.12 -16.20 3.33
CA GLY A 406 5.82 -16.38 3.96
C GLY A 406 4.62 -15.95 3.10
N VAL A 407 4.81 -15.71 1.80
CA VAL A 407 3.74 -15.32 0.86
C VAL A 407 3.43 -16.49 -0.04
N LEU A 408 2.22 -17.05 0.00
CA LEU A 408 1.87 -18.09 -0.97
C LEU A 408 1.69 -17.49 -2.37
N PRO A 409 2.11 -18.18 -3.45
CA PRO A 409 1.93 -17.70 -4.81
C PRO A 409 0.44 -17.70 -5.22
N PHE A 410 0.00 -16.61 -5.83
CA PHE A 410 -1.33 -16.41 -6.40
C PHE A 410 -1.20 -15.65 -7.73
N SER A 411 -2.24 -15.71 -8.55
CA SER A 411 -2.29 -14.98 -9.83
C SER A 411 -2.36 -13.47 -9.59
N GLY A 412 -1.45 -12.72 -10.21
CA GLY A 412 -1.37 -11.26 -10.13
C GLY A 412 -0.41 -10.70 -9.09
N LEU A 413 0.39 -11.54 -8.41
CA LEU A 413 1.41 -11.05 -7.48
C LEU A 413 2.48 -10.22 -8.21
N VAL A 414 2.95 -10.69 -9.36
CA VAL A 414 3.98 -10.01 -10.17
C VAL A 414 3.48 -8.65 -10.65
N MET A 415 2.17 -8.47 -10.80
CA MET A 415 1.58 -7.18 -11.17
C MET A 415 1.82 -6.07 -10.13
N TYR A 416 2.14 -6.40 -8.88
CA TYR A 416 2.55 -5.38 -7.89
C TYR A 416 3.98 -4.87 -8.08
N MET A 417 4.85 -5.62 -8.76
CA MET A 417 6.24 -5.22 -9.04
C MET A 417 6.45 -4.77 -10.49
N ALA A 418 5.63 -5.25 -11.43
CA ALA A 418 5.81 -5.00 -12.85
C ALA A 418 5.86 -3.50 -13.23
N PRO A 419 4.95 -2.63 -12.72
CA PRO A 419 5.02 -1.18 -13.01
C PRO A 419 6.31 -0.51 -12.53
N LEU A 420 7.00 -1.07 -11.52
CA LEU A 420 8.24 -0.51 -11.01
C LEU A 420 9.41 -0.67 -12.00
N ALA A 421 9.33 -1.62 -12.95
CA ALA A 421 10.34 -1.78 -13.99
C ALA A 421 10.40 -0.58 -14.96
N TYR A 422 9.32 0.20 -15.05
CA TYR A 422 9.31 1.48 -15.77
C TYR A 422 9.96 2.63 -14.99
N LEU A 423 10.13 2.48 -13.68
CA LEU A 423 10.70 3.51 -12.81
C LEU A 423 12.20 3.31 -12.55
N TYR A 424 12.64 2.05 -12.45
CA TYR A 424 14.00 1.70 -12.06
C TYR A 424 14.62 0.72 -13.04
N ALA A 425 15.82 1.06 -13.52
CA ALA A 425 16.60 0.17 -14.39
C ALA A 425 17.37 -0.91 -13.62
N ASP A 426 17.67 -0.69 -12.34
CA ASP A 426 18.41 -1.63 -11.50
C ASP A 426 17.44 -2.58 -10.76
N PRO A 427 17.54 -3.91 -10.94
CA PRO A 427 16.66 -4.86 -10.25
C PRO A 427 16.79 -4.77 -8.72
N VAL A 428 17.93 -4.34 -8.19
CA VAL A 428 18.05 -4.12 -6.74
C VAL A 428 17.14 -2.98 -6.28
N GLU A 429 17.06 -1.90 -7.04
CA GLU A 429 16.17 -0.78 -6.70
C GLU A 429 14.70 -1.18 -6.80
N ILE A 430 14.33 -1.90 -7.88
CA ILE A 430 12.99 -2.49 -8.03
C ILE A 430 12.66 -3.33 -6.80
N TYR A 431 13.57 -4.22 -6.40
CA TYR A 431 13.38 -5.14 -5.30
C TYR A 431 13.11 -4.42 -3.98
N TYR A 432 13.96 -3.47 -3.59
CA TYR A 432 13.83 -2.81 -2.30
C TYR A 432 12.60 -1.89 -2.23
N VAL A 433 12.23 -1.24 -3.33
CA VAL A 433 10.97 -0.47 -3.42
C VAL A 433 9.77 -1.40 -3.36
N PHE A 434 9.77 -2.48 -4.15
CA PHE A 434 8.70 -3.49 -4.13
C PHE A 434 8.53 -4.10 -2.75
N ARG A 435 9.63 -4.51 -2.09
CA ARG A 435 9.62 -5.11 -0.76
C ARG A 435 8.92 -4.19 0.25
N GLU A 436 9.26 -2.90 0.26
CA GLU A 436 8.65 -1.93 1.15
C GLU A 436 7.18 -1.67 0.81
N MET A 437 6.83 -1.56 -0.47
CA MET A 437 5.44 -1.41 -0.88
C MET A 437 4.60 -2.64 -0.55
N TYR A 438 5.16 -3.84 -0.67
CA TYR A 438 4.47 -5.08 -0.34
C TYR A 438 4.20 -5.21 1.15
N THR A 439 5.22 -5.00 2.00
CA THR A 439 5.06 -5.09 3.45
C THR A 439 4.12 -4.02 3.99
N ARG A 440 4.18 -2.79 3.45
CA ARG A 440 3.37 -1.66 3.92
C ARG A 440 1.95 -1.65 3.35
N TYR A 441 1.77 -2.06 2.09
CA TYR A 441 0.50 -1.94 1.35
C TYR A 441 0.02 -3.29 0.80
N TRP A 442 0.74 -3.91 -0.14
CA TRP A 442 0.17 -4.99 -0.97
C TRP A 442 -0.17 -6.28 -0.21
N SER A 443 0.52 -6.57 0.90
CA SER A 443 0.15 -7.65 1.81
C SER A 443 -1.25 -7.47 2.41
N LYS A 444 -1.71 -6.22 2.61
CA LYS A 444 -3.04 -5.90 3.12
C LYS A 444 -4.16 -6.23 2.13
N LEU A 445 -3.85 -6.26 0.83
CA LEU A 445 -4.79 -6.60 -0.24
C LEU A 445 -5.05 -8.11 -0.36
N ASN A 446 -4.33 -8.94 0.41
CA ASN A 446 -4.43 -10.39 0.36
C ASN A 446 -4.68 -11.02 1.75
N ALA A 447 -4.89 -10.20 2.79
CA ALA A 447 -5.04 -10.66 4.17
C ALA A 447 -6.45 -10.39 4.73
N ILE A 448 -7.12 -11.43 5.22
CA ILE A 448 -8.42 -11.31 5.89
C ILE A 448 -8.24 -10.71 7.29
N ARG A 449 -8.50 -9.40 7.43
CA ARG A 449 -8.43 -8.63 8.69
C ARG A 449 -9.54 -7.58 8.72
N THR A 450 -9.82 -7.03 9.91
CA THR A 450 -10.76 -5.91 10.10
C THR A 450 -10.09 -4.54 10.13
N GLU A 451 -8.76 -4.49 10.03
CA GLU A 451 -7.99 -3.23 10.04
C GLU A 451 -8.28 -2.41 8.78
N ARG A 452 -8.44 -1.09 8.92
CA ARG A 452 -8.65 -0.18 7.79
C ARG A 452 -7.56 -0.34 6.73
N GLY A 453 -7.95 -0.27 5.46
CA GLY A 453 -7.04 -0.46 4.33
C GLY A 453 -6.65 -1.91 4.05
N THR A 454 -7.21 -2.90 4.75
CA THR A 454 -7.10 -4.32 4.36
C THR A 454 -8.24 -4.72 3.43
N ILE A 455 -8.06 -5.79 2.66
CA ILE A 455 -8.95 -6.17 1.55
C ILE A 455 -10.42 -6.26 1.97
N PHE A 456 -10.70 -6.78 3.17
CA PHE A 456 -12.07 -6.96 3.65
C PHE A 456 -12.79 -5.61 3.92
N PRO A 457 -12.24 -4.69 4.74
CA PRO A 457 -12.76 -3.33 4.85
C PRO A 457 -12.76 -2.54 3.54
N LEU A 458 -11.81 -2.75 2.63
CA LEU A 458 -11.80 -2.08 1.32
C LEU A 458 -12.97 -2.53 0.44
N CYS A 459 -13.28 -3.84 0.42
CA CYS A 459 -14.44 -4.37 -0.28
C CYS A 459 -15.74 -3.77 0.27
N LYS A 460 -15.87 -3.73 1.60
CA LYS A 460 -17.04 -3.13 2.26
C LYS A 460 -17.14 -1.63 1.98
N LEU A 461 -16.01 -0.92 2.02
CA LEU A 461 -15.95 0.49 1.68
C LEU A 461 -16.44 0.76 0.25
N PHE A 462 -15.97 -0.03 -0.72
CA PHE A 462 -16.44 0.06 -2.10
C PHE A 462 -17.97 -0.12 -2.19
N GLU A 463 -18.52 -1.18 -1.59
CA GLU A 463 -19.96 -1.44 -1.63
C GLU A 463 -20.77 -0.29 -1.02
N ASP A 464 -20.34 0.23 0.13
CA ASP A 464 -21.01 1.35 0.80
C ASP A 464 -20.90 2.65 0.00
N LEU A 465 -19.78 2.87 -0.71
CA LEU A 465 -19.61 4.04 -1.58
C LEU A 465 -20.54 3.97 -2.79
N VAL A 466 -20.56 2.85 -3.52
CA VAL A 466 -21.43 2.70 -4.71
C VAL A 466 -22.90 2.72 -4.32
N ALA A 467 -23.29 2.10 -3.20
CA ALA A 467 -24.67 2.16 -2.71
C ALA A 467 -25.11 3.59 -2.33
N ARG A 468 -24.18 4.46 -1.91
CA ARG A 468 -24.47 5.87 -1.59
C ARG A 468 -24.51 6.76 -2.83
N SER A 469 -23.60 6.58 -3.77
CA SER A 469 -23.47 7.43 -4.96
C SER A 469 -24.40 7.02 -6.10
N SER A 470 -24.62 5.72 -6.29
CA SER A 470 -25.40 5.17 -7.40
C SER A 470 -26.32 4.03 -6.94
N PRO A 471 -27.30 4.28 -6.04
CA PRO A 471 -28.19 3.24 -5.51
C PRO A 471 -29.04 2.55 -6.59
N ALA A 472 -29.44 3.27 -7.64
CA ALA A 472 -30.23 2.72 -8.74
C ALA A 472 -29.45 1.66 -9.53
N VAL A 473 -28.17 1.93 -9.85
CA VAL A 473 -27.23 0.95 -10.42
C VAL A 473 -27.14 -0.30 -9.56
N VAL A 474 -26.90 -0.15 -8.24
CA VAL A 474 -26.78 -1.31 -7.34
C VAL A 474 -28.05 -2.14 -7.32
N PHE A 475 -29.21 -1.49 -7.22
CA PHE A 475 -30.51 -2.16 -7.23
C PHE A 475 -30.74 -2.91 -8.55
N HIS A 476 -30.47 -2.26 -9.68
CA HIS A 476 -30.62 -2.84 -11.02
C HIS A 476 -29.72 -4.06 -11.22
N LEU A 477 -28.41 -3.92 -10.97
CA LEU A 477 -27.45 -5.02 -11.10
C LEU A 477 -27.84 -6.21 -10.22
N ARG A 478 -28.30 -5.97 -9.00
CA ARG A 478 -28.76 -7.05 -8.10
C ARG A 478 -30.00 -7.76 -8.64
N ASN A 479 -30.94 -7.05 -9.27
CA ASN A 479 -32.14 -7.66 -9.87
C ASN A 479 -31.80 -8.58 -11.04
N ILE A 480 -30.73 -8.31 -11.78
CA ILE A 480 -30.22 -9.18 -12.84
C ILE A 480 -29.18 -10.20 -12.35
N GLY A 481 -28.98 -10.31 -11.03
CA GLY A 481 -28.12 -11.31 -10.40
C GLY A 481 -26.63 -10.98 -10.39
N ILE A 482 -26.25 -9.72 -10.61
CA ILE A 482 -24.86 -9.25 -10.62
C ILE A 482 -24.57 -8.49 -9.32
N THR A 483 -23.49 -8.86 -8.63
CA THR A 483 -22.98 -8.10 -7.49
C THR A 483 -21.86 -7.17 -7.97
N PRO A 484 -21.92 -5.85 -7.70
CA PRO A 484 -20.86 -4.90 -8.08
C PRO A 484 -19.45 -5.32 -7.61
N LEU A 485 -19.34 -5.90 -6.41
CA LEU A 485 -18.07 -6.34 -5.87
C LEU A 485 -17.45 -7.49 -6.69
N ASP A 486 -18.24 -8.37 -7.30
CA ASP A 486 -17.75 -9.45 -8.15
C ASP A 486 -17.07 -8.94 -9.44
N ILE A 487 -17.19 -7.64 -9.73
CA ILE A 487 -16.50 -6.95 -10.82
C ILE A 487 -15.28 -6.22 -10.25
N ALA A 488 -15.50 -5.36 -9.26
CA ALA A 488 -14.48 -4.48 -8.72
C ALA A 488 -13.40 -5.18 -7.88
N PHE A 489 -13.65 -6.41 -7.40
CA PHE A 489 -12.72 -7.11 -6.51
C PHE A 489 -11.33 -7.27 -7.12
N SER A 490 -11.24 -7.67 -8.39
CA SER A 490 -9.95 -7.85 -9.08
C SER A 490 -9.18 -6.54 -9.16
N TRP A 491 -9.87 -5.42 -9.41
CA TRP A 491 -9.27 -4.09 -9.46
C TRP A 491 -8.73 -3.66 -8.09
N ILE A 492 -9.51 -3.90 -7.03
CA ILE A 492 -9.11 -3.56 -5.66
C ILE A 492 -7.93 -4.44 -5.23
N GLN A 493 -8.01 -5.75 -5.48
CA GLN A 493 -6.94 -6.68 -5.13
C GLN A 493 -5.66 -6.32 -5.89
N SER A 494 -5.69 -6.10 -7.21
CA SER A 494 -4.49 -5.77 -8.00
C SER A 494 -3.99 -4.33 -7.82
N ALA A 495 -4.67 -3.52 -7.00
CA ALA A 495 -4.45 -2.08 -6.91
C ALA A 495 -4.43 -1.41 -8.30
N PHE A 496 -5.32 -1.85 -9.18
CA PHE A 496 -5.47 -1.48 -10.59
C PHE A 496 -4.32 -1.82 -11.53
N SER A 497 -3.27 -2.50 -11.04
CA SER A 497 -2.23 -3.00 -11.93
C SER A 497 -2.80 -4.08 -12.85
N GLY A 498 -2.52 -3.97 -14.15
CA GLY A 498 -3.09 -4.85 -15.19
C GLY A 498 -4.51 -4.50 -15.63
N VAL A 499 -5.07 -3.42 -15.07
CA VAL A 499 -6.41 -2.92 -15.43
C VAL A 499 -6.29 -1.57 -16.13
N LEU A 500 -5.44 -0.68 -15.61
CA LEU A 500 -5.19 0.63 -16.18
C LEU A 500 -3.85 0.67 -16.93
N ASP A 501 -3.69 1.67 -17.78
CA ASP A 501 -2.38 2.06 -18.31
C ASP A 501 -1.37 2.33 -17.20
N ILE A 502 -0.10 2.00 -17.46
CA ILE A 502 0.99 2.13 -16.49
C ILE A 502 1.08 3.54 -15.91
N ASP A 503 0.94 4.57 -16.75
CA ASP A 503 0.97 5.96 -16.29
C ASP A 503 -0.18 6.26 -15.30
N GLN A 504 -1.36 5.71 -15.53
CA GLN A 504 -2.53 5.87 -14.65
C GLN A 504 -2.35 5.08 -13.34
N VAL A 505 -1.79 3.86 -13.40
CA VAL A 505 -1.41 3.08 -12.20
C VAL A 505 -0.43 3.88 -11.34
N LEU A 506 0.61 4.44 -11.95
CA LEU A 506 1.62 5.24 -11.24
C LEU A 506 1.03 6.52 -10.63
N LEU A 507 0.07 7.16 -11.31
CA LEU A 507 -0.64 8.32 -10.76
C LEU A 507 -1.50 7.95 -9.54
N LEU A 508 -2.18 6.80 -9.57
CA LEU A 508 -2.91 6.28 -8.42
C LEU A 508 -1.95 5.98 -7.26
N TRP A 509 -0.83 5.31 -7.55
CA TRP A 509 0.15 4.89 -6.55
C TRP A 509 0.92 6.09 -5.94
N ASP A 510 1.14 7.17 -6.69
CA ASP A 510 1.65 8.44 -6.14
C ASP A 510 0.78 8.89 -4.95
N ARG A 511 -0.55 8.76 -5.05
CA ARG A 511 -1.48 9.14 -3.98
C ARG A 511 -1.57 8.09 -2.88
N VAL A 512 -1.52 6.79 -3.19
CA VAL A 512 -1.44 5.74 -2.18
C VAL A 512 -0.22 5.96 -1.28
N ILE A 513 0.95 6.24 -1.86
CA ILE A 513 2.20 6.53 -1.13
C ILE A 513 2.10 7.89 -0.42
N GLY A 514 1.57 8.91 -1.09
CA GLY A 514 1.47 10.27 -0.55
C GLY A 514 0.54 10.40 0.67
N TYR A 515 -0.58 9.67 0.65
CA TYR A 515 -1.53 9.59 1.76
C TYR A 515 -1.25 8.44 2.73
N ASP A 516 -0.38 7.50 2.36
CA ASP A 516 -0.12 6.28 3.11
C ASP A 516 -1.40 5.46 3.35
N SER A 517 -2.29 5.40 2.34
CA SER A 517 -3.63 4.81 2.47
C SER A 517 -4.06 4.05 1.21
N LEU A 518 -4.54 2.82 1.41
CA LEU A 518 -5.14 1.99 0.37
C LEU A 518 -6.63 2.28 0.14
N GLU A 519 -7.28 3.09 0.98
CA GLU A 519 -8.70 3.42 0.81
C GLU A 519 -8.99 4.10 -0.54
N LEU A 520 -8.00 4.82 -1.10
CA LEU A 520 -8.10 5.42 -2.42
C LEU A 520 -8.32 4.40 -3.55
N VAL A 521 -7.86 3.17 -3.39
CA VAL A 521 -8.10 2.09 -4.36
C VAL A 521 -9.60 1.76 -4.41
N ALA A 522 -10.25 1.60 -3.25
CA ALA A 522 -11.69 1.35 -3.18
C ALA A 522 -12.52 2.58 -3.59
N VAL A 523 -12.06 3.79 -3.24
CA VAL A 523 -12.69 5.05 -3.69
C VAL A 523 -12.64 5.17 -5.21
N PHE A 524 -11.51 4.86 -5.83
CA PHE A 524 -11.39 4.90 -7.29
C PHE A 524 -12.27 3.85 -7.98
N ALA A 525 -12.35 2.63 -7.43
CA ALA A 525 -13.28 1.61 -7.93
C ALA A 525 -14.74 2.08 -7.87
N ALA A 526 -15.15 2.75 -6.79
CA ALA A 526 -16.48 3.31 -6.69
C ALA A 526 -16.71 4.49 -7.65
N ALA A 527 -15.68 5.31 -7.89
CA ALA A 527 -15.72 6.40 -8.87
C ALA A 527 -15.97 5.87 -10.30
N LEU A 528 -15.39 4.73 -10.67
CA LEU A 528 -15.62 4.08 -11.97
C LEU A 528 -17.08 3.65 -12.15
N PHE A 529 -17.68 3.04 -11.13
CA PHE A 529 -19.10 2.67 -11.16
C PHE A 529 -20.00 3.89 -11.27
N ASN A 530 -19.71 4.95 -10.51
CA ASN A 530 -20.46 6.19 -10.59
C ASN A 530 -20.30 6.88 -11.96
N PHE A 531 -19.11 6.81 -12.56
CA PHE A 531 -18.85 7.39 -13.88
C PHE A 531 -19.64 6.70 -14.99
N ARG A 532 -19.84 5.39 -14.90
CA ARG A 532 -20.59 4.58 -15.86
C ARG A 532 -22.04 4.31 -15.42
N ALA A 533 -22.57 5.10 -14.48
CA ALA A 533 -23.84 4.79 -13.83
C ALA A 533 -25.00 4.72 -14.83
N ASP A 534 -25.10 5.68 -15.75
CA ASP A 534 -26.17 5.74 -16.74
C ASP A 534 -26.13 4.52 -17.69
N GLU A 535 -24.93 4.11 -18.13
CA GLU A 535 -24.77 2.92 -18.97
C GLU A 535 -25.07 1.63 -18.19
N LEU A 536 -24.62 1.54 -16.93
CA LEU A 536 -24.86 0.38 -16.06
C LEU A 536 -26.33 0.17 -15.72
N GLU A 537 -27.16 1.21 -15.68
CA GLU A 537 -28.61 1.07 -15.51
C GLU A 537 -29.31 0.46 -16.74
N CYS A 538 -28.64 0.47 -17.90
CA CYS A 538 -29.18 -0.06 -19.14
C CYS A 538 -28.76 -1.50 -19.44
N VAL A 539 -27.75 -2.04 -18.74
CA VAL A 539 -27.22 -3.39 -19.00
C VAL A 539 -28.22 -4.47 -18.58
N SER A 540 -28.22 -5.61 -19.28
CA SER A 540 -29.10 -6.75 -19.00
C SER A 540 -28.34 -8.03 -18.64
N THR A 541 -27.03 -8.08 -18.95
CA THR A 541 -26.21 -9.29 -18.77
C THR A 541 -24.84 -8.97 -18.17
N ARG A 542 -24.16 -9.99 -17.66
CA ARG A 542 -22.78 -9.85 -17.14
C ARG A 542 -21.78 -9.51 -18.24
N GLU A 543 -21.97 -10.07 -19.43
CA GLU A 543 -21.12 -9.82 -20.60
C GLU A 543 -21.14 -8.34 -20.98
N GLU A 544 -22.32 -7.69 -21.01
CA GLU A 544 -22.43 -6.26 -21.29
C GLU A 544 -21.72 -5.38 -20.25
N VAL A 545 -21.70 -5.80 -18.98
CA VAL A 545 -20.96 -5.09 -17.93
C VAL A 545 -19.46 -5.26 -18.10
N ASP A 546 -19.01 -6.47 -18.43
CA ASP A 546 -17.60 -6.73 -18.69
C ASP A 546 -17.12 -5.97 -19.94
N ASP A 547 -17.95 -5.87 -21.00
CA ASP A 547 -17.68 -5.07 -22.20
C ASP A 547 -17.60 -3.56 -21.88
N LEU A 548 -18.51 -3.04 -21.06
CA LEU A 548 -18.50 -1.64 -20.63
C LEU A 548 -17.21 -1.24 -19.89
N PHE A 549 -16.63 -2.20 -19.17
CA PHE A 549 -15.38 -2.04 -18.43
C PHE A 549 -14.16 -2.63 -19.16
N ALA A 550 -14.29 -3.08 -20.41
CA ALA A 550 -13.13 -3.53 -21.19
C ALA A 550 -12.20 -2.35 -21.55
N GLU A 551 -12.74 -1.14 -21.66
CA GLU A 551 -12.01 0.09 -22.04
C GLU A 551 -11.47 0.88 -20.83
N LEU A 552 -11.20 0.22 -19.69
CA LEU A 552 -10.66 0.90 -18.51
C LEU A 552 -9.24 1.47 -18.70
N ILE A 553 -8.53 1.07 -19.76
CA ILE A 553 -7.12 1.40 -19.99
C ILE A 553 -6.89 2.92 -20.13
N ASP A 554 -7.76 3.62 -20.87
CA ASP A 554 -7.66 5.06 -21.18
C ASP A 554 -8.24 5.98 -20.09
N ILE A 555 -8.53 5.44 -18.90
CA ILE A 555 -9.27 6.18 -17.90
C ILE A 555 -8.39 7.18 -17.11
N PRO A 556 -8.79 8.47 -17.04
CA PRO A 556 -8.06 9.47 -16.28
C PRO A 556 -8.35 9.36 -14.78
N VAL A 557 -7.47 8.65 -14.05
CA VAL A 557 -7.63 8.37 -12.61
C VAL A 557 -7.83 9.63 -11.79
N VAL A 558 -7.00 10.64 -12.04
CA VAL A 558 -7.00 11.88 -11.25
C VAL A 558 -8.32 12.61 -11.42
N THR A 559 -8.77 12.81 -12.66
CA THR A 559 -10.04 13.49 -12.95
C THR A 559 -11.23 12.81 -12.28
N LEU A 560 -11.30 11.48 -12.37
CA LEU A 560 -12.39 10.72 -11.75
C LEU A 560 -12.40 10.81 -10.23
N LEU A 561 -11.23 10.70 -9.59
CA LEU A 561 -11.11 10.87 -8.15
C LEU A 561 -11.55 12.28 -7.72
N GLN A 562 -11.17 13.33 -8.46
CA GLN A 562 -11.59 14.69 -8.16
C GLN A 562 -13.11 14.86 -8.29
N ASN A 563 -13.68 14.43 -9.42
CA ASN A 563 -15.12 14.54 -9.67
C ASN A 563 -15.93 13.77 -8.62
N TYR A 564 -15.55 12.52 -8.36
CA TYR A 564 -16.26 11.67 -7.41
C TYR A 564 -16.22 12.20 -5.98
N LEU A 565 -15.06 12.68 -5.50
CA LEU A 565 -14.92 13.14 -4.13
C LEU A 565 -15.49 14.54 -3.90
N PHE A 566 -15.43 15.44 -4.90
CA PHE A 566 -15.69 16.87 -4.70
C PHE A 566 -16.88 17.43 -5.47
N GLU A 567 -17.38 16.78 -6.52
CA GLU A 567 -18.53 17.26 -7.29
C GLU A 567 -19.86 16.61 -6.87
N LEU A 568 -19.81 15.40 -6.29
CA LEU A 568 -20.99 14.81 -5.67
C LEU A 568 -21.45 15.68 -4.46
N PRO A 569 -22.77 15.86 -4.24
CA PRO A 569 -23.30 16.70 -3.16
C PRO A 569 -22.82 16.27 -1.76
#